data_AF-A0A821G1W4-F1
#
_entry.id   AF-A0A821G1W4-F1
#
_cell.length_a   1.000
_cell.length_b   1.000
_cell.length_c   1.000
_cell.angle_alpha   90.00
_cell.angle_beta   90.00
_cell.angle_gamma   90.00
#
_symmetry.space_group_name_H-M   'P 1'
#
loop_
_entity.id
_entity.type
_entity.pdbx_description
1 polymer ?
#
loop_
_entity_poly.entity_id
_entity_poly.type
_entity_poly.pdbx_seq_one_letter_code
_entity_poly.pdbx_strand_id
1 'polypeptide(L)'
;LKNYSSFPTTIRSIRILLFHDYPNYMLPNWSIVSNSLSNLLELSSFRVFMYDLPEAIDDTSCQMIAKIAPLFSDFGFCFRRKFHSSNGDYINSSFIEHRKFVKQLCDYIFLLSLDKQMYYSIEDDGCGLIIWF
;
A
#
# COMPACT_ATOMS: atom_id res chain seq x y z
N LEU A 1 7.95 -16.55 15.44
CA LEU A 1 6.85 -15.56 15.57
C LEU A 1 7.17 -14.68 16.77
N LYS A 2 7.61 -13.43 16.55
CA LYS A 2 7.92 -12.50 17.65
C LYS A 2 6.61 -11.92 18.18
N ASN A 3 6.46 -11.91 19.50
CA ASN A 3 5.32 -11.39 20.22
C ASN A 3 5.34 -9.85 20.12
N TYR A 4 4.36 -9.26 19.46
CA TYR A 4 4.28 -7.80 19.24
C TYR A 4 3.61 -7.05 20.41
N SER A 5 3.53 -7.67 21.59
CA SER A 5 2.93 -7.10 22.81
C SER A 5 3.70 -5.91 23.40
N SER A 6 4.83 -5.51 22.81
CA SER A 6 5.68 -4.43 23.29
C SER A 6 5.61 -3.15 22.45
N PHE A 7 4.65 -3.01 21.53
CA PHE A 7 4.48 -1.72 20.87
C PHE A 7 4.00 -0.67 21.89
N PRO A 8 4.70 0.48 22.01
CA PRO A 8 4.22 1.56 22.86
C PRO A 8 2.80 1.94 22.46
N THR A 9 1.90 2.02 23.45
CA THR A 9 0.47 2.37 23.26
C THR A 9 0.27 3.78 22.70
N THR A 10 1.33 4.58 22.64
CA THR A 10 1.36 5.97 22.18
C THR A 10 1.78 6.12 20.71
N ILE A 11 1.95 5.02 19.95
CA ILE A 11 2.27 5.13 18.53
C ILE A 11 1.07 5.70 17.78
N ARG A 12 1.25 6.91 17.23
CA ARG A 12 0.23 7.61 16.43
C ARG A 12 0.44 7.55 14.93
N SER A 13 1.67 7.22 14.50
CA SER A 13 2.00 7.14 13.09
C SER A 13 2.97 5.99 12.82
N ILE A 14 2.66 5.19 11.81
CA ILE A 14 3.55 4.17 11.27
C ILE A 14 3.79 4.47 9.79
N ARG A 15 5.07 4.37 9.38
CA ARG A 15 5.48 4.43 7.99
C ARG A 15 6.27 3.19 7.64
N ILE A 16 5.84 2.48 6.59
CA ILE A 16 6.52 1.32 6.05
C ILE A 16 7.17 1.74 4.74
N LEU A 17 8.48 1.48 4.63
CA LEU A 17 9.23 1.64 3.38
C LEU A 17 9.69 0.26 2.93
N LEU A 18 9.30 -0.11 1.72
CA LEU A 18 9.63 -1.38 1.10
C LEU A 18 10.44 -1.10 -0.15
N PHE A 19 11.58 -1.75 -0.27
CA PHE A 19 12.47 -1.62 -1.42
C PHE A 19 12.71 -3.00 -1.99
N HIS A 20 12.27 -3.26 -3.22
CA HIS A 20 12.42 -4.55 -3.87
C HIS A 20 13.88 -4.98 -4.01
N ASP A 21 14.77 -4.03 -4.30
CA ASP A 21 16.19 -4.30 -4.53
C ASP A 21 16.97 -4.71 -3.27
N TYR A 22 16.34 -4.70 -2.08
CA TYR A 22 16.99 -5.10 -0.84
C TYR A 22 16.96 -6.61 -0.62
N PRO A 23 18.04 -7.19 -0.06
CA PRO A 23 18.10 -8.62 0.23
C PRO A 23 16.99 -9.01 1.23
N ASN A 24 16.32 -10.13 0.94
CA ASN A 24 15.16 -10.64 1.69
C ASN A 24 13.88 -9.80 1.54
N TYR A 25 13.73 -9.05 0.45
CA TYR A 25 12.45 -8.45 0.12
C TYR A 25 11.33 -9.50 0.11
N MET A 26 10.25 -9.21 0.84
CA MET A 26 9.01 -9.94 0.78
C MET A 26 7.86 -8.95 0.91
N LEU A 27 6.79 -9.19 0.15
CA LEU A 27 5.55 -8.46 0.32
C LEU A 27 5.00 -8.71 1.74
N PRO A 28 4.52 -7.67 2.44
CA PRO A 28 3.87 -7.86 3.73
C PRO A 28 2.65 -8.76 3.61
N ASN A 29 2.48 -9.66 4.56
CA ASN A 29 1.19 -10.33 4.73
C ASN A 29 0.20 -9.31 5.31
N TRP A 30 -0.62 -8.72 4.45
CA TRP A 30 -1.54 -7.66 4.81
C TRP A 30 -2.59 -8.06 5.85
N SER A 31 -2.97 -9.34 5.92
CA SER A 31 -3.85 -9.84 6.98
C SER A 31 -3.18 -9.74 8.36
N ILE A 32 -1.90 -10.14 8.46
CA ILE A 32 -1.12 -10.02 9.69
C ILE A 32 -0.88 -8.55 10.04
N VAL A 33 -0.58 -7.70 9.04
CA VAL A 33 -0.42 -6.25 9.23
C VAL A 33 -1.71 -5.67 9.81
N SER A 34 -2.86 -5.93 9.19
CA SER A 34 -4.16 -5.45 9.66
C SER A 34 -4.41 -5.82 11.12
N ASN A 35 -4.22 -7.08 11.49
CA ASN A 35 -4.40 -7.56 12.86
C ASN A 35 -3.41 -6.95 13.86
N SER A 36 -2.20 -6.62 13.40
CA SER A 36 -1.18 -5.99 14.25
C SER A 36 -1.51 -4.52 14.51
N LEU A 37 -1.98 -3.81 13.47
CA LEU A 37 -2.35 -2.40 13.55
C LEU A 37 -3.61 -2.18 14.39
N SER A 38 -4.58 -3.10 14.35
CA SER A 38 -5.81 -2.99 15.16
C SER A 38 -5.56 -3.01 16.68
N ASN A 39 -4.40 -3.48 17.13
CA ASN A 39 -4.02 -3.47 18.54
C ASN A 39 -3.47 -2.10 19.01
N LEU A 40 -3.27 -1.14 18.10
CA LEU A 40 -2.69 0.17 18.39
C LEU A 40 -3.79 1.23 18.45
N LEU A 41 -4.37 1.42 19.64
CA LEU A 41 -5.56 2.27 19.84
C LEU A 41 -5.35 3.76 19.50
N GLU A 42 -4.13 4.30 19.65
CA GLU A 42 -3.82 5.69 19.30
C GLU A 42 -3.34 5.88 17.84
N LEU A 43 -3.23 4.80 17.06
CA LEU A 43 -2.70 4.87 15.71
C LEU A 43 -3.71 5.54 14.77
N SER A 44 -3.42 6.78 14.38
CA SER A 44 -4.28 7.55 13.48
C SER A 44 -3.68 7.72 12.08
N SER A 45 -2.38 7.47 11.93
CA SER A 45 -1.63 7.67 10.68
C SER A 45 -0.93 6.38 10.22
N PHE A 46 -1.21 5.93 9.01
CA PHE A 46 -0.54 4.76 8.42
C PHE A 46 -0.14 5.01 6.97
N ARG A 47 1.17 4.90 6.68
CA ARG A 47 1.68 5.13 5.32
C ARG A 47 2.55 3.98 4.84
N VAL A 48 2.37 3.59 3.59
CA VAL A 48 3.16 2.57 2.91
C VAL A 48 3.79 3.18 1.66
N PHE A 49 5.09 3.01 1.51
CA PHE A 49 5.85 3.38 0.32
C PHE A 49 6.54 2.15 -0.23
N MET A 50 6.18 1.77 -1.44
CA MET A 50 6.72 0.60 -2.13
C MET A 50 7.55 1.06 -3.30
N TYR A 51 8.85 0.80 -3.23
CA TYR A 51 9.83 1.16 -4.24
C TYR A 51 10.24 -0.09 -5.02
N ASP A 52 10.33 0.10 -6.32
CA ASP A 52 10.90 -0.82 -7.29
C ASP A 52 10.15 -2.16 -7.40
N LEU A 53 8.86 -2.17 -7.05
CA LEU A 53 8.04 -3.37 -7.08
C LEU A 53 7.89 -3.88 -8.55
N PRO A 54 8.30 -5.13 -8.85
CA PRO A 54 8.41 -5.63 -10.22
C PRO A 54 7.06 -6.02 -10.83
N GLU A 55 6.12 -6.46 -9.98
CA GLU A 55 4.82 -6.98 -10.35
C GLU A 55 3.73 -6.35 -9.49
N ALA A 56 2.54 -6.20 -10.06
CA ALA A 56 1.40 -5.64 -9.34
C ALA A 56 0.99 -6.53 -8.16
N ILE A 57 0.45 -5.90 -7.12
CA ILE A 57 -0.09 -6.60 -5.95
C ILE A 57 -1.35 -7.36 -6.35
N ASP A 58 -1.46 -8.60 -5.90
CA ASP A 58 -2.63 -9.46 -6.19
C ASP A 58 -3.93 -8.90 -5.60
N ASP A 59 -5.06 -9.37 -6.12
CA ASP A 59 -6.41 -8.91 -5.72
C ASP A 59 -6.70 -9.14 -4.23
N THR A 60 -6.26 -10.26 -3.66
CA THR A 60 -6.50 -10.55 -2.23
C THR A 60 -5.76 -9.56 -1.36
N SER A 61 -4.49 -9.31 -1.67
CA SER A 61 -3.67 -8.30 -1.01
C SER A 61 -4.27 -6.90 -1.19
N CYS A 62 -4.75 -6.56 -2.39
CA CYS A 62 -5.42 -5.30 -2.69
C CYS A 62 -6.66 -5.07 -1.79
N GLN A 63 -7.54 -6.07 -1.68
CA GLN A 63 -8.72 -5.99 -0.81
C GLN A 63 -8.34 -5.85 0.67
N MET A 64 -7.27 -6.51 1.12
CA MET A 64 -6.81 -6.38 2.51
C MET A 64 -6.25 -4.97 2.78
N ILE A 65 -5.47 -4.40 1.88
CA ILE A 65 -5.00 -3.00 1.99
C ILE A 65 -6.20 -2.05 2.04
N ALA A 66 -7.22 -2.27 1.19
CA ALA A 66 -8.43 -1.46 1.18
C ALA A 66 -9.26 -1.56 2.47
N LYS A 67 -9.16 -2.66 3.22
CA LYS A 67 -9.82 -2.79 4.55
C LYS A 67 -9.04 -2.10 5.66
N ILE A 68 -7.72 -2.06 5.55
CA ILE A 68 -6.83 -1.35 6.48
C ILE A 68 -7.09 0.15 6.39
N ALA A 69 -7.32 0.64 5.18
CA ALA A 69 -7.58 2.02 4.87
C ALA A 69 -8.52 2.77 5.86
N PRO A 70 -9.83 2.49 5.89
CA PRO A 70 -10.78 3.29 6.67
C PRO A 70 -10.48 3.41 8.16
N LEU A 71 -9.62 2.53 8.71
CA LEU A 71 -9.20 2.53 10.11
C LEU A 71 -8.38 3.76 10.52
N PHE A 72 -7.81 4.48 9.56
CA PHE A 72 -6.93 5.63 9.82
C PHE A 72 -7.58 6.95 9.39
N SER A 73 -7.29 8.02 10.16
CA SER A 73 -7.64 9.38 9.72
C SER A 73 -6.66 9.85 8.66
N ASP A 74 -5.37 9.57 8.81
CA ASP A 74 -4.33 9.88 7.82
C ASP A 74 -3.79 8.59 7.20
N PHE A 75 -3.94 8.42 5.90
CA PHE A 75 -3.34 7.29 5.21
C PHE A 75 -2.68 7.67 3.92
N GLY A 76 -1.62 6.94 3.60
CA GLY A 76 -0.99 7.01 2.30
C GLY A 76 -0.58 5.62 1.82
N PHE A 77 -0.84 5.36 0.55
CA PHE A 77 -0.28 4.23 -0.16
C PHE A 77 0.39 4.73 -1.43
N CYS A 78 1.70 4.50 -1.52
CA CYS A 78 2.51 4.93 -2.65
C CYS A 78 3.21 3.72 -3.25
N PHE A 79 3.10 3.60 -4.56
CA PHE A 79 3.84 2.65 -5.37
C PHE A 79 4.71 3.44 -6.35
N ARG A 80 6.00 3.14 -6.35
CA ARG A 80 6.98 3.68 -7.28
C ARG A 80 7.73 2.54 -7.93
N ARG A 81 7.80 2.53 -9.26
CA ARG A 81 8.58 1.56 -10.02
C ARG A 81 9.96 2.14 -10.35
N LYS A 82 10.97 1.26 -10.46
CA LYS A 82 12.23 1.59 -11.13
C LYS A 82 12.08 1.43 -12.63
N PHE A 83 12.51 2.43 -13.39
CA PHE A 83 12.75 2.26 -14.81
C PHE A 83 13.94 1.32 -15.02
N HIS A 84 13.67 0.04 -15.28
CA HIS A 84 14.67 -0.86 -15.86
C HIS A 84 14.51 -0.83 -17.39
N SER A 85 15.54 -0.32 -18.08
CA SER A 85 15.54 -0.05 -19.52
C SER A 85 15.67 -1.28 -20.40
N SER A 86 15.19 -2.45 -19.97
CA SER A 86 15.42 -3.72 -20.66
C SER A 86 14.10 -4.41 -21.01
N ASN A 87 13.81 -4.44 -22.31
CA ASN A 87 12.71 -5.12 -23.02
C ASN A 87 11.34 -4.41 -23.01
N GLY A 88 11.03 -3.75 -24.14
CA GLY A 88 9.84 -2.91 -24.33
C GLY A 88 8.48 -3.60 -24.14
N ASP A 89 8.36 -4.90 -24.40
CA ASP A 89 7.08 -5.62 -24.31
C ASP A 89 6.71 -6.00 -22.87
N TYR A 90 7.68 -6.41 -22.05
CA TYR A 90 7.47 -6.72 -20.62
C TYR A 90 7.23 -5.45 -19.80
N ILE A 91 7.82 -4.34 -20.24
CA ILE A 91 7.62 -3.02 -19.64
C ILE A 91 6.15 -2.59 -19.75
N ASN A 92 5.52 -2.83 -20.92
CA ASN A 92 4.16 -2.36 -21.23
C ASN A 92 3.05 -3.12 -20.49
N SER A 93 3.14 -4.45 -20.39
CA SER A 93 2.17 -5.26 -19.64
C SER A 93 2.20 -4.94 -18.15
N SER A 94 3.39 -4.79 -17.57
CA SER A 94 3.56 -4.43 -16.17
C SER A 94 2.98 -3.04 -15.84
N PHE A 95 3.06 -2.05 -16.75
CA PHE A 95 2.41 -0.74 -16.54
C PHE A 95 0.89 -0.86 -16.43
N ILE A 96 0.28 -1.63 -17.32
CA ILE A 96 -1.17 -1.82 -17.35
C ILE A 96 -1.63 -2.47 -16.04
N GLU A 97 -0.91 -3.48 -15.55
CA GLU A 97 -1.25 -4.16 -14.30
C GLU A 97 -1.11 -3.26 -13.07
N HIS A 98 -0.06 -2.45 -12.96
CA HIS A 98 0.07 -1.49 -11.84
C HIS A 98 -1.02 -0.42 -11.86
N ARG A 99 -1.35 0.11 -13.04
CA ARG A 99 -2.46 1.07 -13.20
C ARG A 99 -3.79 0.45 -12.80
N LYS A 100 -4.04 -0.81 -13.18
CA LYS A 100 -5.24 -1.56 -12.76
C LYS A 100 -5.27 -1.73 -11.24
N PHE A 101 -4.16 -2.13 -10.63
CA PHE A 101 -4.05 -2.27 -9.18
C PHE A 101 -4.41 -0.97 -8.44
N VAL A 102 -3.81 0.17 -8.81
CA VAL A 102 -4.08 1.45 -8.11
C VAL A 102 -5.55 1.85 -8.25
N LYS A 103 -6.14 1.70 -9.44
CA LYS A 103 -7.58 1.95 -9.65
C LYS A 103 -8.44 1.04 -8.80
N GLN A 104 -8.17 -0.26 -8.82
CA GLN A 104 -8.92 -1.24 -8.06
C GLN A 104 -8.83 -0.99 -6.54
N LEU A 105 -7.64 -0.64 -6.05
CA LEU A 105 -7.45 -0.27 -4.65
C LEU A 105 -8.28 0.96 -4.30
N CYS A 106 -8.28 2.00 -5.15
CA CYS A 106 -9.11 3.19 -4.97
C CYS A 106 -10.60 2.83 -4.91
N ASP A 107 -11.08 2.00 -5.84
CA ASP A 107 -12.48 1.60 -5.90
C ASP A 107 -12.90 0.86 -4.63
N TYR A 108 -12.07 -0.07 -4.15
CA TYR A 108 -12.34 -0.78 -2.89
C TYR A 108 -12.34 0.14 -1.67
N ILE A 109 -11.38 1.08 -1.58
CA ILE A 109 -11.34 2.04 -0.48
C ILE A 109 -12.60 2.93 -0.49
N PHE A 110 -12.99 3.42 -1.67
CA PHE A 110 -14.15 4.28 -1.86
C PHE A 110 -15.44 3.58 -1.42
N LEU A 111 -15.63 2.32 -1.84
CA LEU A 111 -16.79 1.52 -1.42
C LEU A 111 -16.87 1.31 0.09
N LEU A 112 -15.72 1.25 0.78
CA LEU A 112 -15.63 1.05 2.22
C LEU A 112 -15.66 2.36 3.03
N SER A 113 -15.51 3.52 2.38
CA SER A 113 -15.29 4.82 3.03
C SER A 113 -16.19 5.91 2.43
N LEU A 114 -17.51 5.68 2.46
CA LEU A 114 -18.53 6.49 1.77
C LEU A 114 -18.52 7.99 2.12
N ASP A 115 -17.95 8.36 3.27
CA ASP A 115 -17.99 9.74 3.81
C ASP A 115 -16.64 10.47 3.79
N LYS A 116 -15.56 9.88 3.25
CA LYS A 116 -14.21 10.46 3.30
C LYS A 116 -13.74 10.99 1.94
N GLN A 117 -13.06 12.14 1.97
CA GLN A 117 -12.45 12.72 0.77
C GLN A 117 -11.11 12.03 0.49
N MET A 118 -11.03 11.34 -0.63
CA MET A 118 -9.82 10.64 -1.09
C MET A 118 -9.20 11.37 -2.29
N TYR A 119 -7.88 11.44 -2.31
CA TYR A 119 -7.09 11.84 -3.47
C TYR A 119 -6.31 10.63 -3.98
N TYR A 120 -6.28 10.44 -5.30
CA TYR A 120 -5.36 9.51 -5.92
C TYR A 120 -4.80 10.08 -7.23
N SER A 121 -3.58 9.66 -7.57
CA SER A 121 -2.93 9.98 -8.84
C SER A 121 -2.21 8.76 -9.39
N ILE A 122 -2.22 8.63 -10.71
CA ILE A 122 -1.52 7.58 -11.43
C ILE A 122 -0.70 8.27 -12.52
N GLU A 123 0.61 8.09 -12.49
CA GLU A 123 1.53 8.64 -13.47
C GLU A 123 1.55 7.75 -14.74
N ASP A 124 2.14 8.27 -15.81
CA ASP A 124 2.24 7.55 -17.10
C ASP A 124 3.21 6.39 -17.06
N ASP A 125 4.15 6.41 -16.12
CA ASP A 125 5.10 5.33 -15.87
C ASP A 125 4.55 4.22 -14.95
N GLY A 126 3.25 4.29 -14.62
CA GLY A 126 2.58 3.33 -13.75
C GLY A 126 2.80 3.57 -12.26
N CYS A 127 3.56 4.59 -11.85
CA CYS A 127 3.63 5.01 -10.45
C CYS A 127 2.25 5.50 -9.97
N GLY A 128 1.96 5.27 -8.69
CA GLY A 128 0.64 5.53 -8.14
C GLY A 128 0.70 6.01 -6.70
N LEU A 129 -0.21 6.92 -6.37
CA LEU A 129 -0.34 7.50 -5.04
C LEU A 129 -1.82 7.55 -4.66
N ILE A 130 -2.13 7.12 -3.45
CA ILE A 130 -3.45 7.24 -2.81
C ILE A 130 -3.22 7.90 -1.44
N ILE A 131 -3.94 8.98 -1.16
CA ILE A 131 -3.89 9.68 0.13
C ILE A 131 -5.31 10.06 0.56
N TRP A 132 -5.60 9.91 1.85
CA TRP A 132 -6.72 10.61 2.50
C TRP A 132 -6.31 11.15 3.87
N PHE A 133 -7.07 12.14 4.34
CA PHE A 133 -6.90 12.85 5.60
C PHE A 133 -8.21 12.92 6.40
#